data_AF-A0A4S1FQI1-F1
#
_entry.id   AF-A0A4S1FQI1-F1
#
_cell.length_a   1.000
_cell.length_b   1.000
_cell.length_c   1.000
_cell.angle_alpha   90.00
_cell.angle_beta   90.00
_cell.angle_gamma   90.00
#
_symmetry.space_group_name_H-M   'P 1'
#
loop_
_entity.id
_entity.type
_entity.pdbx_description
1 polymer ?
#
loop_
_entity_poly.entity_id
_entity_poly.type
_entity_poly.pdbx_seq_one_letter_code
_entity_poly.pdbx_strand_id
1 'polypeptide(L)'
;MTRLPTEFPDFGLTPEQRREAVRGHYYERPGMDGARGEIWCYSDRFSYRPGETMALHVSATAPQFGITIVRDGGAETRVFEKTGIAARWQETPVQCSVEGCGWDTSFEFRIGDAWPSGAYRVTLTAEGRDGTPIQSHHLFIVTPLPGKKPGRLLQVAATGTWLAYNTWGGSNHYQGITGPNRDQYATMVSTQRPWCRGFVVLPKEAPRVPLEIAVPPKTVPRYPHMEWAFATGHSKKYASSGWASYDSHFFRFAERAGYAIDLASQHELHFSPNILDGYDCVVFVGHDEYWTWEMRDAVDAYVERGGHAARFAGNFMWQTRLEDEGRRQVCYKYRARAEDPAYRGGDVTRATNSWEAPEIGRPGSATFGLNATRGVYAGWGGCAPRGVRGFPVYRPEHWAFAGTGIYYGDLLGADSHVYGYEVDGLDFEIRGGLPYPTEQSGAPDGLQVLAVGMASQVEESADIPIEDQFLTDEDGRFTAETLFGEASDANLDKVKRGNGMIVNFPRGKGEVFHAGSCEWVAGLLRQDAMVERVTKNVLDRYLGKS
;
A
#
# COMPACT_ATOMS: atom_id res chain seq x y z
N MET A 1 -21.30 6.17 18.11
CA MET A 1 -20.68 7.36 17.45
C MET A 1 -19.89 8.15 18.46
N THR A 2 -18.59 7.90 18.51
CA THR A 2 -17.61 8.80 19.14
C THR A 2 -17.71 10.15 18.43
N ARG A 3 -17.88 11.24 19.19
CA ARG A 3 -18.00 12.57 18.58
C ARG A 3 -16.63 12.95 18.02
N LEU A 4 -16.50 12.97 16.69
CA LEU A 4 -15.25 13.40 16.07
C LEU A 4 -14.95 14.87 16.42
N PRO A 5 -13.66 15.23 16.56
CA PRO A 5 -13.27 16.62 16.72
C PRO A 5 -13.68 17.45 15.50
N THR A 6 -13.97 18.73 15.72
CA THR A 6 -14.34 19.68 14.65
C THR A 6 -13.17 20.56 14.20
N GLU A 7 -12.04 20.49 14.91
CA GLU A 7 -10.84 21.26 14.63
C GLU A 7 -9.72 20.32 14.18
N PHE A 8 -8.98 20.76 13.15
CA PHE A 8 -7.79 20.05 12.72
C PHE A 8 -6.65 20.24 13.72
N PRO A 9 -5.86 19.20 14.01
CA PRO A 9 -4.61 19.36 14.74
C PRO A 9 -3.62 20.20 13.92
N ASP A 10 -2.91 21.11 14.58
CA ASP A 10 -1.89 21.94 13.94
C ASP A 10 -0.46 21.38 14.09
N PHE A 11 -0.25 20.44 15.01
CA PHE A 11 1.05 19.83 15.30
C PHE A 11 2.18 20.83 15.61
N GLY A 12 1.81 22.04 16.07
CA GLY A 12 2.75 23.14 16.33
C GLY A 12 3.29 23.83 15.08
N LEU A 13 2.74 23.55 13.90
CA LEU A 13 3.17 24.13 12.63
C LEU A 13 2.47 25.46 12.34
N THR A 14 3.20 26.42 11.77
CA THR A 14 2.61 27.63 11.18
C THR A 14 1.83 27.32 9.89
N PRO A 15 0.95 28.21 9.41
CA PRO A 15 0.27 28.05 8.13
C PRO A 15 1.23 27.80 6.95
N GLU A 16 2.37 28.49 6.91
CA GLU A 16 3.40 28.33 5.88
C GLU A 16 4.06 26.95 5.95
N GLN A 17 4.38 26.47 7.15
CA GLN A 17 4.94 25.14 7.36
C GLN A 17 3.96 24.03 6.97
N ARG A 18 2.66 24.21 7.23
CA ARG A 18 1.62 23.29 6.75
C ARG A 18 1.51 23.27 5.24
N ARG A 19 1.63 24.43 4.58
CA ARG A 19 1.68 24.49 3.13
C ARG A 19 2.90 23.75 2.58
N GLU A 20 4.06 23.93 3.20
CA GLU A 20 5.29 23.19 2.84
C GLU A 20 5.17 21.69 3.11
N ALA A 21 4.55 21.27 4.22
CA ALA A 21 4.32 19.86 4.53
C ALA A 21 3.51 19.14 3.42
N VAL A 22 2.56 19.85 2.80
CA VAL A 22 1.66 19.30 1.79
C VAL A 22 2.20 19.46 0.37
N ARG A 23 2.75 20.63 0.01
CA ARG A 23 3.17 20.94 -1.36
C ARG A 23 4.68 20.79 -1.58
N GLY A 24 5.46 20.85 -0.52
CA GLY A 24 6.92 20.75 -0.56
C GLY A 24 7.42 19.36 -0.92
N HIS A 25 8.72 19.33 -1.24
CA HIS A 25 9.50 18.13 -1.49
C HIS A 25 10.63 18.02 -0.46
N TYR A 26 10.30 17.42 0.67
CA TYR A 26 11.26 17.03 1.71
C TYR A 26 11.39 15.51 1.76
N TYR A 27 12.57 15.04 2.13
CA TYR A 27 12.90 13.61 2.14
C TYR A 27 14.10 13.33 3.01
N GLU A 28 14.21 12.08 3.44
CA GLU A 28 15.39 11.61 4.16
C GLU A 28 16.56 11.34 3.21
N ARG A 29 17.77 11.72 3.65
CA ARG A 29 19.02 11.49 2.93
C ARG A 29 20.18 11.42 3.92
N PRO A 30 21.32 10.83 3.51
CA PRO A 30 22.52 10.88 4.33
C PRO A 30 22.95 12.33 4.61
N GLY A 31 23.32 12.59 5.86
CA GLY A 31 23.86 13.84 6.38
C GLY A 31 22.78 14.80 6.85
N MET A 32 21.50 14.39 6.87
CA MET A 32 20.38 15.27 7.18
C MET A 32 20.27 15.59 8.68
N ASP A 33 20.66 14.68 9.57
CA ASP A 33 20.49 14.85 11.02
C ASP A 33 21.65 15.66 11.67
N GLY A 34 22.59 16.16 10.85
CA GLY A 34 23.57 17.18 11.22
C GLY A 34 24.48 16.79 12.39
N ALA A 35 24.56 17.67 13.41
CA ALA A 35 25.50 17.55 14.52
C ALA A 35 25.22 16.34 15.43
N ARG A 36 23.96 15.90 15.54
CA ARG A 36 23.57 14.74 16.36
C ARG A 36 24.15 13.44 15.80
N GLY A 37 24.28 13.34 14.49
CA GLY A 37 24.66 12.11 13.79
C GLY A 37 23.45 11.24 13.43
N GLU A 38 23.71 10.19 12.67
CA GLU A 38 22.69 9.36 12.04
C GLU A 38 23.19 7.94 11.77
N ILE A 39 22.23 7.05 11.56
CA ILE A 39 22.44 5.67 11.16
C ILE A 39 21.32 5.25 10.21
N TRP A 40 21.72 4.63 9.10
CA TRP A 40 20.82 4.18 8.05
C TRP A 40 21.21 2.79 7.60
N CYS A 41 20.24 1.98 7.20
CA CYS A 41 20.51 0.64 6.71
C CYS A 41 19.50 0.14 5.69
N TYR A 42 19.94 -0.83 4.90
CA TYR A 42 19.10 -1.66 4.04
C TYR A 42 19.73 -3.05 3.89
N SER A 43 18.96 -4.01 3.39
CA SER A 43 19.44 -5.35 3.07
C SER A 43 19.47 -5.60 1.57
N ASP A 44 20.27 -6.57 1.12
CA ASP A 44 20.42 -6.92 -0.29
C ASP A 44 19.10 -7.40 -0.94
N ARG A 45 18.24 -8.05 -0.16
CA ARG A 45 16.93 -8.58 -0.58
C ARG A 45 15.83 -8.22 0.42
N PHE A 46 14.57 -8.31 0.00
CA PHE A 46 13.40 -8.20 0.89
C PHE A 46 13.11 -9.47 1.66
N SER A 47 13.36 -10.62 1.05
CA SER A 47 12.91 -11.92 1.53
C SER A 47 14.06 -12.94 1.55
N TYR A 48 14.04 -13.79 2.58
CA TYR A 48 15.05 -14.81 2.83
C TYR A 48 14.38 -16.11 3.25
N ARG A 49 14.89 -17.24 2.79
CA ARG A 49 14.48 -18.55 3.33
C ARG A 49 15.16 -18.81 4.69
N PRO A 50 14.56 -19.63 5.56
CA PRO A 50 15.26 -20.15 6.73
C PRO A 50 16.60 -20.76 6.33
N GLY A 51 17.67 -20.40 7.06
CA GLY A 51 19.03 -20.84 6.76
C GLY A 51 19.79 -20.03 5.69
N GLU A 52 19.16 -19.05 5.02
CA GLU A 52 19.92 -18.15 4.14
C GLU A 52 20.69 -17.09 4.94
N THR A 53 21.66 -16.45 4.29
CA THR A 53 22.39 -15.31 4.86
C THR A 53 21.81 -14.01 4.32
N MET A 54 21.61 -13.06 5.23
CA MET A 54 21.26 -11.69 4.91
C MET A 54 22.50 -10.81 4.99
N ALA A 55 22.72 -9.97 3.97
CA ALA A 55 23.72 -8.91 3.99
C ALA A 55 23.06 -7.59 4.39
N LEU A 56 23.55 -6.99 5.47
CA LEU A 56 23.10 -5.69 5.95
C LEU A 56 24.13 -4.62 5.61
N HIS A 57 23.69 -3.62 4.87
CA HIS A 57 24.47 -2.44 4.47
C HIS A 57 24.15 -1.30 5.43
N VAL A 58 25.16 -0.72 6.08
CA VAL A 58 24.98 0.32 7.11
C VAL A 58 25.90 1.49 6.83
N SER A 59 25.33 2.70 6.82
CA SER A 59 26.10 3.94 6.90
C SER A 59 25.75 4.63 8.20
N ALA A 60 26.77 4.96 9.00
CA ALA A 60 26.56 5.60 10.30
C ALA A 60 27.66 6.62 10.61
N THR A 61 27.31 7.67 11.37
CA THR A 61 28.29 8.61 11.91
C THR A 61 29.01 8.07 13.14
N ALA A 62 28.44 7.06 13.80
CA ALA A 62 29.03 6.38 14.95
C ALA A 62 29.93 5.23 14.49
N PRO A 63 31.04 4.94 15.21
CA PRO A 63 31.99 3.88 14.83
C PRO A 63 31.47 2.47 15.08
N GLN A 64 30.40 2.34 15.87
CA GLN A 64 29.78 1.06 16.18
C GLN A 64 28.28 1.21 16.43
N PHE A 65 27.54 0.12 16.25
CA PHE A 65 26.12 0.04 16.54
C PHE A 65 25.75 -1.31 17.18
N GLY A 66 24.57 -1.35 17.79
CA GLY A 66 23.87 -2.57 18.16
C GLY A 66 22.71 -2.83 17.21
N ILE A 67 22.36 -4.10 17.06
CA ILE A 67 21.25 -4.60 16.26
C ILE A 67 20.35 -5.47 17.13
N THR A 68 19.04 -5.27 17.02
CA THR A 68 18.02 -6.17 17.56
C THR A 68 17.09 -6.58 16.43
N ILE A 69 16.75 -7.87 16.36
CA ILE A 69 15.79 -8.40 15.40
C ILE A 69 14.60 -9.00 16.14
N VAL A 70 13.40 -8.54 15.78
CA VAL A 70 12.12 -8.95 16.35
C VAL A 70 11.24 -9.48 15.23
N ARG A 71 10.70 -10.69 15.38
CA ARG A 71 9.59 -11.15 14.55
C ARG A 71 8.36 -10.31 14.91
N ASP A 72 7.87 -9.55 13.95
CA ASP A 72 6.77 -8.63 14.11
C ASP A 72 5.43 -9.32 13.77
N GLY A 73 4.94 -10.11 14.72
CA GLY A 73 3.68 -10.83 14.61
C GLY A 73 2.66 -10.40 15.67
N GLY A 74 1.55 -11.14 15.79
CA GLY A 74 0.56 -10.97 16.85
C GLY A 74 1.17 -11.01 18.25
N ALA A 75 2.26 -11.76 18.43
CA ALA A 75 3.20 -11.61 19.54
C ALA A 75 4.60 -11.27 19.00
N GLU A 76 5.13 -10.13 19.41
CA GLU A 76 6.50 -9.75 19.07
C GLU A 76 7.50 -10.67 19.78
N THR A 77 8.42 -11.27 19.02
CA THR A 77 9.44 -12.18 19.56
C THR A 77 10.82 -11.71 19.16
N ARG A 78 11.65 -11.34 20.14
CA ARG A 78 13.07 -11.02 19.88
C ARG A 78 13.82 -12.30 19.56
N VAL A 79 14.42 -12.37 18.38
CA VAL A 79 15.11 -13.56 17.85
C VAL A 79 16.62 -13.40 17.75
N PHE A 80 17.12 -12.16 17.77
CA PHE A 80 18.55 -11.87 17.68
C PHE A 80 18.88 -10.53 18.34
N GLU A 81 20.05 -10.45 18.96
CA GLU A 81 20.62 -9.22 19.51
C GLU A 81 22.15 -9.29 19.45
N LYS A 82 22.79 -8.20 19.05
CA LYS A 82 24.24 -8.06 19.05
C LYS A 82 24.65 -6.60 19.19
N THR A 83 25.71 -6.32 19.93
CA THR A 83 26.27 -4.98 20.14
C THR A 83 27.72 -4.91 19.63
N GLY A 84 28.27 -3.71 19.51
CA GLY A 84 29.68 -3.51 19.14
C GLY A 84 29.99 -3.90 17.69
N ILE A 85 29.02 -3.83 16.78
CA ILE A 85 29.23 -4.06 15.35
C ILE A 85 29.87 -2.82 14.75
N ALA A 86 31.00 -2.97 14.09
CA ALA A 86 31.70 -1.84 13.45
C ALA A 86 30.83 -1.21 12.36
N ALA A 87 30.82 0.12 12.32
CA ALA A 87 30.23 0.90 11.25
C ALA A 87 31.16 2.02 10.83
N ARG A 88 30.93 2.52 9.61
CA ARG A 88 31.58 3.71 9.09
C ARG A 88 30.57 4.53 8.31
N TRP A 89 30.91 5.78 8.11
CA TRP A 89 30.26 6.60 7.10
C TRP A 89 30.57 6.02 5.71
N GLN A 90 29.55 5.87 4.88
CA GLN A 90 29.68 5.45 3.49
C GLN A 90 29.08 6.52 2.57
N GLU A 91 29.87 6.93 1.58
CA GLU A 91 29.44 7.91 0.59
C GLU A 91 28.22 7.39 -0.17
N THR A 92 27.28 8.29 -0.47
CA THR A 92 26.00 7.92 -1.08
C THR A 92 25.75 8.77 -2.31
N PRO A 93 25.45 8.17 -3.48
CA PRO A 93 25.12 8.93 -4.67
C PRO A 93 23.91 9.85 -4.47
N VAL A 94 23.94 11.00 -5.13
CA VAL A 94 22.83 11.98 -5.06
C VAL A 94 21.51 11.38 -5.54
N GLN A 95 21.55 10.51 -6.55
CA GLN A 95 20.39 9.78 -7.09
C GLN A 95 20.33 8.33 -6.59
N CYS A 96 20.76 8.06 -5.35
CA CYS A 96 20.69 6.71 -4.76
C CYS A 96 19.27 6.10 -4.75
N SER A 97 18.22 6.93 -4.81
CA SER A 97 16.85 6.48 -5.02
C SER A 97 16.63 5.70 -6.33
N VAL A 98 17.44 5.97 -7.36
CA VAL A 98 17.40 5.34 -8.69
C VAL A 98 18.57 4.36 -8.89
N GLU A 99 19.75 4.73 -8.41
CA GLU A 99 21.02 4.01 -8.63
C GLU A 99 21.29 2.97 -7.54
N GLY A 100 20.70 3.11 -6.36
CA GLY A 100 21.10 2.42 -5.14
C GLY A 100 22.19 3.19 -4.39
N CYS A 101 22.37 2.86 -3.11
CA CYS A 101 23.37 3.49 -2.25
C CYS A 101 24.81 3.04 -2.57
N GLY A 102 24.99 1.80 -3.04
CA GLY A 102 26.32 1.24 -3.31
C GLY A 102 27.18 1.05 -2.07
N TRP A 103 26.57 0.91 -0.89
CA TRP A 103 27.29 0.71 0.37
C TRP A 103 27.85 -0.71 0.46
N ASP A 104 29.03 -0.84 1.05
CA ASP A 104 29.60 -2.14 1.40
C ASP A 104 28.81 -2.79 2.54
N THR A 105 28.74 -4.12 2.51
CA THR A 105 28.16 -4.92 3.58
C THR A 105 28.90 -4.65 4.89
N SER A 106 28.14 -4.27 5.92
CA SER A 106 28.68 -3.98 7.25
C SER A 106 28.50 -5.15 8.20
N PHE A 107 27.47 -5.96 8.00
CA PHE A 107 27.18 -7.11 8.83
C PHE A 107 26.43 -8.19 8.03
N GLU A 108 26.80 -9.45 8.24
CA GLU A 108 26.09 -10.61 7.71
C GLU A 108 25.59 -11.46 8.88
N PHE A 109 24.39 -12.01 8.74
CA PHE A 109 23.91 -13.03 9.66
C PHE A 109 23.05 -14.07 8.94
N ARG A 110 23.08 -15.29 9.47
CA ARG A 110 22.28 -16.41 8.98
C ARG A 110 20.88 -16.36 9.62
N ILE A 111 19.83 -16.42 8.79
CA ILE A 111 18.45 -16.61 9.22
C ILE A 111 18.36 -17.97 9.93
N GLY A 112 17.84 -17.99 11.15
CA GLY A 112 17.72 -19.24 11.91
C GLY A 112 16.87 -20.28 11.17
N ASP A 113 17.30 -21.54 11.14
CA ASP A 113 16.61 -22.60 10.39
C ASP A 113 15.19 -22.87 10.94
N ALA A 114 14.94 -22.53 12.21
CA ALA A 114 13.65 -22.66 12.89
C ALA A 114 12.83 -21.35 12.94
N TRP A 115 13.29 -20.28 12.30
CA TRP A 115 12.56 -19.02 12.28
C TRP A 115 11.26 -19.18 11.47
N PRO A 116 10.07 -18.95 12.06
CA PRO A 116 8.82 -19.07 11.34
C PRO A 116 8.69 -17.98 10.29
N SER A 117 7.89 -18.23 9.25
CA SER A 117 7.59 -17.21 8.25
C SER A 117 6.94 -15.98 8.89
N GLY A 118 7.22 -14.80 8.34
CA GLY A 118 6.69 -13.54 8.83
C GLY A 118 7.62 -12.37 8.55
N ALA A 119 7.24 -11.20 9.04
CA ALA A 119 8.06 -10.00 8.97
C ALA A 119 9.01 -9.90 10.17
N TYR A 120 10.24 -9.48 9.92
CA TYR A 120 11.30 -9.36 10.92
C TYR A 120 11.82 -7.93 10.91
N ARG A 121 11.49 -7.21 11.98
CA ARG A 121 11.92 -5.84 12.22
C ARG A 121 13.34 -5.85 12.76
N VAL A 122 14.19 -5.07 12.10
CA VAL A 122 15.56 -4.82 12.50
C VAL A 122 15.65 -3.41 13.07
N THR A 123 16.12 -3.28 14.30
CA THR A 123 16.40 -1.98 14.93
C THR A 123 17.90 -1.85 15.12
N LEU A 124 18.50 -0.84 14.48
CA LEU A 124 19.88 -0.45 14.71
C LEU A 124 19.88 0.68 15.73
N THR A 125 20.76 0.60 16.72
CA THR A 125 20.95 1.66 17.72
C THR A 125 22.43 1.98 17.84
N ALA A 126 22.78 3.25 17.76
CA ALA A 126 24.14 3.74 18.01
C ALA A 126 24.10 4.97 18.92
N GLU A 127 25.25 5.32 19.49
CA GLU A 127 25.38 6.54 20.30
C GLU A 127 25.51 7.77 19.37
N GLY A 128 24.61 8.73 19.54
CA GLY A 128 24.72 10.03 18.88
C GLY A 128 25.85 10.87 19.47
N ARG A 129 26.33 11.86 18.73
CA ARG A 129 27.43 12.74 19.19
C ARG A 129 27.06 13.61 20.38
N ASP A 130 25.76 13.74 20.67
CA ASP A 130 25.20 14.43 21.84
C ASP A 130 24.92 13.48 23.02
N GLY A 131 25.31 12.21 22.93
CA GLY A 131 25.06 11.17 23.93
C GLY A 131 23.65 10.57 23.88
N THR A 132 22.76 11.06 23.02
CA THR A 132 21.41 10.49 22.84
C THR A 132 21.45 9.40 21.78
N PRO A 133 20.75 8.25 21.98
CA PRO A 133 20.71 7.20 20.97
C PRO A 133 20.16 7.70 19.62
N ILE A 134 20.78 7.24 18.54
CA ILE A 134 20.32 7.37 17.15
C ILE A 134 19.88 5.99 16.66
N GLN A 135 18.80 5.95 15.88
CA GLN A 135 18.17 4.69 15.48
C GLN A 135 17.78 4.65 14.01
N SER A 136 17.86 3.45 13.45
CA SER A 136 17.33 3.10 12.14
C SER A 136 16.48 1.86 12.23
N HIS A 137 15.46 1.78 11.37
CA HIS A 137 14.59 0.61 11.28
C HIS A 137 14.65 0.04 9.87
N HIS A 138 14.71 -1.28 9.80
CA HIS A 138 14.59 -2.02 8.55
C HIS A 138 13.66 -3.21 8.73
N LEU A 139 13.16 -3.76 7.63
CA LEU A 139 12.29 -4.93 7.63
C LEU A 139 12.74 -5.89 6.55
N PHE A 140 12.82 -7.17 6.91
CA PHE A 140 12.90 -8.27 5.94
C PHE A 140 11.83 -9.30 6.24
N ILE A 141 11.56 -10.16 5.27
CA ILE A 141 10.56 -11.22 5.33
C ILE A 141 11.30 -12.56 5.38
N VAL A 142 10.94 -13.42 6.34
CA VAL A 142 11.30 -14.83 6.28
C VAL A 142 10.21 -15.56 5.52
N THR A 143 10.57 -16.16 4.38
CA THR A 143 9.63 -16.86 3.52
C THR A 143 9.25 -18.22 4.11
N PRO A 144 8.06 -18.73 3.77
CA PRO A 144 7.70 -20.09 4.16
C PRO A 144 8.56 -21.14 3.47
N LEU A 145 8.76 -22.28 4.13
CA LEU A 145 9.38 -23.45 3.49
C LEU A 145 8.53 -23.95 2.32
N PRO A 146 9.12 -24.52 1.26
CA PRO A 146 8.36 -25.11 0.16
C PRO A 146 7.44 -26.25 0.60
N GLY A 147 6.39 -26.51 -0.19
CA GLY A 147 5.46 -27.62 0.03
C GLY A 147 4.05 -27.18 0.39
N LYS A 148 3.13 -28.16 0.41
CA LYS A 148 1.71 -27.96 0.72
C LYS A 148 1.51 -27.60 2.19
N LYS A 149 0.66 -26.62 2.42
CA LYS A 149 0.33 -26.03 3.72
C LYS A 149 -1.18 -25.87 3.87
N PRO A 150 -1.95 -26.97 3.77
CA PRO A 150 -3.41 -26.89 3.86
C PRO A 150 -3.83 -26.27 5.20
N GLY A 151 -4.88 -25.46 5.18
CA GLY A 151 -5.39 -24.76 6.35
C GLY A 151 -4.55 -23.57 6.81
N ARG A 152 -3.49 -23.18 6.07
CA ARG A 152 -2.70 -21.95 6.32
C ARG A 152 -3.04 -20.87 5.31
N LEU A 153 -2.94 -19.62 5.74
CA LEU A 153 -3.02 -18.43 4.90
C LEU A 153 -1.62 -18.07 4.37
N LEU A 154 -1.55 -17.54 3.16
CA LEU A 154 -0.39 -16.77 2.71
C LEU A 154 -0.79 -15.31 2.52
N GLN A 155 -0.25 -14.40 3.32
CA GLN A 155 -0.33 -12.98 3.01
C GLN A 155 0.82 -12.59 2.07
N VAL A 156 0.51 -11.78 1.07
CA VAL A 156 1.52 -11.17 0.18
C VAL A 156 1.65 -9.70 0.55
N ALA A 157 2.84 -9.30 0.97
CA ALA A 157 3.16 -7.92 1.32
C ALA A 157 3.28 -7.05 0.07
N ALA A 158 2.71 -5.84 0.11
CA ALA A 158 2.68 -4.88 -1.01
C ALA A 158 4.04 -4.19 -1.29
N THR A 159 5.12 -4.97 -1.44
CA THR A 159 6.50 -4.49 -1.53
C THR A 159 6.76 -3.58 -2.73
N GLY A 160 6.01 -3.73 -3.83
CA GLY A 160 6.06 -2.84 -4.99
C GLY A 160 5.52 -1.45 -4.67
N THR A 161 4.45 -1.37 -3.87
CA THR A 161 3.92 -0.10 -3.34
C THR A 161 4.86 0.47 -2.27
N TRP A 162 5.53 -0.35 -1.47
CA TRP A 162 6.57 0.14 -0.57
C TRP A 162 7.69 0.82 -1.37
N LEU A 163 8.16 0.22 -2.46
CA LEU A 163 9.19 0.84 -3.31
C LEU A 163 8.72 2.14 -3.97
N ALA A 164 7.50 2.13 -4.50
CA ALA A 164 6.94 3.26 -5.23
C ALA A 164 6.79 4.53 -4.38
N TYR A 165 6.55 4.37 -3.09
CA TYR A 165 6.33 5.46 -2.15
C TYR A 165 7.56 5.80 -1.30
N ASN A 166 8.59 4.97 -1.26
CA ASN A 166 9.79 5.23 -0.46
C ASN A 166 10.52 6.50 -0.94
N THR A 167 10.46 7.56 -0.13
CA THR A 167 11.06 8.88 -0.40
C THR A 167 12.55 8.96 -0.10
N TRP A 168 13.12 7.95 0.58
CA TRP A 168 14.50 8.00 1.02
C TRP A 168 15.44 8.13 -0.19
N GLY A 169 16.36 9.10 -0.14
CA GLY A 169 17.27 9.40 -1.24
C GLY A 169 16.67 10.28 -2.33
N GLY A 170 15.56 10.98 -2.06
CA GLY A 170 15.08 12.09 -2.87
C GLY A 170 13.92 11.77 -3.80
N SER A 171 13.95 10.62 -4.49
CA SER A 171 12.96 10.31 -5.51
C SER A 171 12.15 9.06 -5.20
N ASN A 172 10.88 9.08 -5.62
CA ASN A 172 9.98 7.94 -5.69
C ASN A 172 9.12 8.07 -6.98
N HIS A 173 8.05 7.27 -7.14
CA HIS A 173 7.19 7.33 -8.34
C HIS A 173 6.15 8.48 -8.33
N TYR A 174 6.28 9.46 -7.43
CA TYR A 174 5.36 10.60 -7.28
C TYR A 174 6.06 11.95 -7.13
N GLN A 175 7.23 12.00 -6.49
CA GLN A 175 8.04 13.20 -6.30
C GLN A 175 9.51 12.83 -6.45
N GLY A 176 10.35 13.76 -6.90
CA GLY A 176 11.75 13.44 -7.05
C GLY A 176 12.63 14.58 -7.49
N ILE A 177 13.92 14.26 -7.54
CA ILE A 177 15.00 15.15 -7.94
C ILE A 177 15.57 14.76 -9.31
N THR A 178 14.80 14.05 -10.13
CA THR A 178 15.24 13.59 -11.46
C THR A 178 14.91 14.61 -12.55
N GLY A 179 15.36 14.34 -13.78
CA GLY A 179 15.18 15.25 -14.91
C GLY A 179 16.16 16.44 -14.91
N PRO A 180 16.16 17.26 -15.99
CA PRO A 180 17.12 18.35 -16.15
C PRO A 180 17.06 19.42 -15.05
N ASN A 181 15.86 19.70 -14.53
CA ASN A 181 15.63 20.70 -13.50
C ASN A 181 15.63 20.13 -12.07
N ARG A 182 15.79 18.81 -11.92
CA ARG A 182 15.76 18.09 -10.64
C ARG A 182 14.46 18.27 -9.86
N ASP A 183 13.33 18.18 -10.56
CA ASP A 183 11.97 18.36 -10.06
C ASP A 183 11.01 17.25 -10.53
N GLN A 184 11.52 16.22 -11.23
CA GLN A 184 10.70 15.10 -11.72
C GLN A 184 10.76 13.90 -10.78
N TYR A 185 9.63 13.22 -10.63
CA TYR A 185 9.58 11.88 -10.04
C TYR A 185 10.41 10.88 -10.84
N ALA A 186 10.87 9.82 -10.19
CA ALA A 186 11.67 8.81 -10.84
C ALA A 186 10.79 7.76 -11.51
N THR A 187 11.03 7.49 -12.79
CA THR A 187 10.39 6.37 -13.51
C THR A 187 11.03 5.02 -13.19
N MET A 188 12.14 5.02 -12.45
CA MET A 188 12.86 3.83 -11.97
C MET A 188 13.27 4.06 -10.52
N VAL A 189 13.08 3.07 -9.64
CA VAL A 189 13.52 3.14 -8.25
C VAL A 189 14.31 1.89 -7.85
N SER A 190 15.32 2.08 -7.01
CA SER A 190 16.19 1.02 -6.51
C SER A 190 15.65 0.44 -5.20
N THR A 191 15.81 -0.88 -5.06
CA THR A 191 15.64 -1.61 -3.80
C THR A 191 16.82 -1.45 -2.85
N GLN A 192 17.99 -1.05 -3.38
CA GLN A 192 19.27 -1.01 -2.66
C GLN A 192 19.43 0.32 -1.92
N ARG A 193 18.44 0.65 -1.09
CA ARG A 193 18.38 1.88 -0.28
C ARG A 193 17.55 1.67 0.99
N PRO A 194 17.79 2.46 2.04
CA PRO A 194 16.99 2.42 3.26
C PRO A 194 15.49 2.66 3.04
N TRP A 195 14.68 2.11 3.94
CA TRP A 195 13.28 2.52 4.08
C TRP A 195 13.20 3.87 4.79
N CYS A 196 12.28 4.71 4.35
CA CYS A 196 12.00 5.97 5.01
C CYS A 196 11.31 5.76 6.38
N ARG A 197 11.43 6.75 7.26
CA ARG A 197 10.84 6.73 8.61
C ARG A 197 9.32 6.62 8.49
N GLY A 198 8.75 5.70 9.27
CA GLY A 198 7.32 5.41 9.28
C GLY A 198 6.90 4.20 8.46
N PHE A 199 7.77 3.63 7.61
CA PHE A 199 7.40 2.43 6.84
C PHE A 199 7.43 1.15 7.67
N VAL A 200 8.37 1.07 8.62
CA VAL A 200 8.59 -0.14 9.43
C VAL A 200 7.97 -0.02 10.81
N VAL A 201 8.01 1.17 11.41
CA VAL A 201 7.49 1.45 12.75
C VAL A 201 6.75 2.77 12.73
N LEU A 202 5.59 2.81 13.39
CA LEU A 202 4.82 4.04 13.63
C LEU A 202 4.35 4.09 15.09
N PRO A 203 4.31 5.28 15.70
CA PRO A 203 3.59 5.47 16.95
C PRO A 203 2.09 5.31 16.71
N LYS A 204 1.35 4.94 17.76
CA LYS A 204 -0.10 4.67 17.67
C LYS A 204 -0.91 5.90 17.28
N GLU A 205 -0.37 7.07 17.58
CA GLU A 205 -0.96 8.40 17.41
C GLU A 205 -0.73 8.96 15.99
N ALA A 206 0.04 8.26 15.15
CA ALA A 206 0.28 8.67 13.77
C ALA A 206 -1.05 8.71 12.99
N PRO A 207 -1.43 9.88 12.42
CA PRO A 207 -2.68 9.99 11.68
C PRO A 207 -2.72 9.09 10.45
N ARG A 208 -3.87 8.51 10.16
CA ARG A 208 -4.12 7.84 8.87
C ARG A 208 -4.56 8.86 7.81
N VAL A 209 -4.60 8.43 6.55
CA VAL A 209 -5.02 9.31 5.45
C VAL A 209 -6.49 9.75 5.56
N PRO A 210 -7.46 8.84 5.84
CA PRO A 210 -8.85 9.24 5.99
C PRO A 210 -9.04 10.24 7.12
N LEU A 211 -9.85 11.26 6.88
CA LEU A 211 -10.14 12.29 7.87
C LEU A 211 -10.86 11.72 9.11
N GLU A 212 -10.19 11.82 10.26
CA GLU A 212 -10.74 11.51 11.59
C GLU A 212 -11.38 12.73 12.27
N ILE A 213 -11.82 13.70 11.47
CA ILE A 213 -12.47 14.91 11.97
C ILE A 213 -13.88 15.03 11.39
N ALA A 214 -14.79 15.67 12.12
CA ALA A 214 -16.00 16.21 11.53
C ALA A 214 -15.62 17.45 10.73
N VAL A 215 -16.08 17.55 9.48
CA VAL A 215 -15.73 18.65 8.58
C VAL A 215 -16.93 19.62 8.48
N PRO A 216 -16.92 20.79 9.15
CA PRO A 216 -17.98 21.78 9.01
C PRO A 216 -18.19 22.24 7.55
N PRO A 217 -19.34 22.86 7.21
CA PRO A 217 -19.54 23.43 5.87
C PRO A 217 -18.44 24.43 5.50
N LYS A 218 -17.99 24.38 4.24
CA LYS A 218 -16.97 25.29 3.67
C LYS A 218 -15.61 25.28 4.38
N THR A 219 -15.30 24.24 5.14
CA THR A 219 -13.95 24.04 5.67
C THR A 219 -12.97 23.77 4.53
N VAL A 220 -11.90 24.56 4.49
CA VAL A 220 -10.76 24.35 3.59
C VAL A 220 -10.13 22.98 3.85
N PRO A 221 -9.86 22.16 2.82
CA PRO A 221 -9.20 20.86 2.96
C PRO A 221 -7.86 20.94 3.70
N ARG A 222 -7.56 19.92 4.50
CA ARG A 222 -6.25 19.72 5.15
C ARG A 222 -5.82 18.27 5.10
N TYR A 223 -4.53 18.04 5.35
CA TYR A 223 -3.88 16.74 5.21
C TYR A 223 -3.09 16.40 6.48
N PRO A 224 -3.77 16.05 7.59
CA PRO A 224 -3.12 15.93 8.90
C PRO A 224 -1.98 14.93 8.95
N HIS A 225 -2.05 13.83 8.18
CA HIS A 225 -0.95 12.87 8.10
C HIS A 225 0.33 13.51 7.54
N MET A 226 0.27 14.30 6.45
CA MET A 226 1.45 14.97 5.89
C MET A 226 2.01 16.04 6.82
N GLU A 227 1.13 16.78 7.47
CA GLU A 227 1.49 17.83 8.43
C GLU A 227 2.16 17.21 9.67
N TRP A 228 1.62 16.11 10.17
CA TRP A 228 2.24 15.33 11.25
C TRP A 228 3.60 14.78 10.83
N ALA A 229 3.73 14.24 9.61
CA ALA A 229 5.00 13.72 9.11
C ALA A 229 6.08 14.79 9.11
N PHE A 230 5.75 15.98 8.60
CA PHE A 230 6.64 17.12 8.57
C PHE A 230 7.05 17.56 9.98
N ALA A 231 6.10 17.68 10.91
CA ALA A 231 6.35 18.08 12.28
C ALA A 231 7.24 17.09 13.06
N THR A 232 7.22 15.82 12.68
CA THR A 232 7.89 14.74 13.41
C THR A 232 9.09 14.14 12.67
N GLY A 233 9.42 14.65 11.49
CA GLY A 233 10.53 14.18 10.66
C GLY A 233 10.33 12.78 10.07
N HIS A 234 9.09 12.34 9.88
CA HIS A 234 8.75 11.12 9.16
C HIS A 234 8.64 11.39 7.65
N SER A 235 8.69 10.34 6.85
CA SER A 235 8.39 10.45 5.42
C SER A 235 7.00 11.00 5.20
N LYS A 236 6.83 11.95 4.29
CA LYS A 236 5.51 12.42 3.83
C LYS A 236 4.59 11.27 3.38
N LYS A 237 5.17 10.15 2.93
CA LYS A 237 4.46 8.99 2.39
C LYS A 237 4.28 7.84 3.40
N TYR A 238 4.61 8.02 4.68
CA TYR A 238 4.44 6.96 5.70
C TYR A 238 3.00 6.43 5.76
N ALA A 239 2.00 7.30 5.58
CA ALA A 239 0.60 6.92 5.63
C ALA A 239 0.08 6.38 4.29
N SER A 240 0.86 6.50 3.21
CA SER A 240 0.50 5.97 1.89
C SER A 240 0.93 4.53 1.69
N SER A 241 1.93 4.04 2.44
CA SER A 241 2.53 2.72 2.20
C SER A 241 3.32 2.23 3.40
N GLY A 242 3.72 0.96 3.37
CA GLY A 242 4.64 0.36 4.34
C GLY A 242 3.96 -0.59 5.32
N TRP A 243 4.79 -1.47 5.86
CA TRP A 243 4.41 -2.50 6.83
C TRP A 243 3.64 -1.95 8.03
N ALA A 244 4.11 -0.83 8.60
CA ALA A 244 3.54 -0.24 9.79
C ALA A 244 2.11 0.29 9.58
N SER A 245 1.83 0.86 8.40
CA SER A 245 0.55 1.48 8.08
C SER A 245 -0.51 0.49 7.60
N TYR A 246 -0.10 -0.63 6.99
CA TYR A 246 -1.00 -1.54 6.30
C TYR A 246 -0.78 -3.00 6.66
N ASP A 247 0.23 -3.65 6.09
CA ASP A 247 0.40 -5.10 6.09
C ASP A 247 0.42 -5.73 7.49
N SER A 248 1.04 -5.04 8.46
CA SER A 248 1.18 -5.54 9.84
C SER A 248 -0.17 -5.72 10.54
N HIS A 249 -1.17 -4.90 10.22
CA HIS A 249 -2.45 -4.93 10.91
C HIS A 249 -3.21 -6.22 10.64
N PHE A 250 -3.24 -6.66 9.37
CA PHE A 250 -3.84 -7.96 9.02
C PHE A 250 -3.01 -9.12 9.57
N PHE A 251 -1.68 -9.10 9.39
CA PHE A 251 -0.82 -10.20 9.83
C PHE A 251 -0.97 -10.47 11.33
N ARG A 252 -0.93 -9.40 12.13
CA ARG A 252 -1.12 -9.47 13.59
C ARG A 252 -2.55 -9.88 13.95
N PHE A 253 -3.56 -9.42 13.20
CA PHE A 253 -4.95 -9.86 13.39
C PHE A 253 -5.10 -11.37 13.15
N ALA A 254 -4.56 -11.88 12.05
CA ALA A 254 -4.68 -13.29 11.68
C ALA A 254 -4.11 -14.19 12.78
N GLU A 255 -2.91 -13.89 13.30
CA GLU A 255 -2.33 -14.65 14.41
C GLU A 255 -3.15 -14.53 15.70
N ARG A 256 -3.62 -13.33 16.08
CA ARG A 256 -4.47 -13.14 17.27
C ARG A 256 -5.82 -13.85 17.16
N ALA A 257 -6.35 -13.98 15.94
CA ALA A 257 -7.58 -14.69 15.65
C ALA A 257 -7.39 -16.22 15.53
N GLY A 258 -6.15 -16.71 15.69
CA GLY A 258 -5.84 -18.14 15.69
C GLY A 258 -5.63 -18.74 14.29
N TYR A 259 -5.46 -17.91 13.25
CA TYR A 259 -5.07 -18.38 11.93
C TYR A 259 -3.58 -18.65 11.87
N ALA A 260 -3.24 -19.77 11.27
CA ALA A 260 -1.90 -20.08 10.86
C ALA A 260 -1.59 -19.33 9.56
N ILE A 261 -0.58 -18.46 9.58
CA ILE A 261 -0.29 -17.54 8.47
C ILE A 261 1.22 -17.49 8.18
N ASP A 262 1.54 -17.39 6.89
CA ASP A 262 2.88 -17.11 6.37
C ASP A 262 2.88 -15.77 5.60
N LEU A 263 4.06 -15.22 5.35
CA LEU A 263 4.26 -13.97 4.62
C LEU A 263 5.22 -14.16 3.45
N ALA A 264 4.87 -13.60 2.30
CA ALA A 264 5.73 -13.47 1.13
C ALA A 264 5.78 -12.02 0.64
N SER A 265 6.87 -11.65 -0.04
CA SER A 265 6.92 -10.40 -0.81
C SER A 265 6.25 -10.59 -2.18
N GLN A 266 5.85 -9.50 -2.85
CA GLN A 266 5.42 -9.59 -4.24
C GLN A 266 6.52 -10.12 -5.17
N HIS A 267 7.80 -9.91 -4.83
CA HIS A 267 8.93 -10.49 -5.58
C HIS A 267 8.86 -12.01 -5.65
N GLU A 268 8.36 -12.69 -4.61
CA GLU A 268 8.14 -14.15 -4.69
C GLU A 268 7.07 -14.51 -5.72
N LEU A 269 6.06 -13.67 -5.94
CA LEU A 269 5.06 -13.96 -6.97
C LEU A 269 5.66 -13.79 -8.37
N HIS A 270 6.62 -12.90 -8.53
CA HIS A 270 7.32 -12.68 -9.80
C HIS A 270 8.34 -13.80 -10.10
N PHE A 271 9.21 -14.13 -9.14
CA PHE A 271 10.33 -15.05 -9.37
C PHE A 271 10.07 -16.50 -8.95
N SER A 272 9.10 -16.72 -8.05
CA SER A 272 8.79 -18.02 -7.42
C SER A 272 7.27 -18.28 -7.38
N PRO A 273 6.52 -18.14 -8.49
CA PRO A 273 5.05 -18.11 -8.48
C PRO A 273 4.39 -19.35 -7.86
N ASN A 274 5.07 -20.50 -7.91
CA ASN A 274 4.61 -21.76 -7.31
C ASN A 274 4.51 -21.70 -5.77
N ILE A 275 4.96 -20.62 -5.12
CA ILE A 275 4.74 -20.39 -3.69
C ILE A 275 3.25 -20.40 -3.33
N LEU A 276 2.39 -19.97 -4.26
CA LEU A 276 0.93 -19.94 -4.07
C LEU A 276 0.30 -21.34 -4.01
N ASP A 277 0.87 -22.33 -4.70
CA ASP A 277 0.31 -23.69 -4.83
C ASP A 277 0.24 -24.45 -3.49
N GLY A 278 0.94 -23.95 -2.47
CA GLY A 278 0.93 -24.52 -1.14
C GLY A 278 -0.32 -24.16 -0.31
N TYR A 279 -1.12 -23.19 -0.73
CA TYR A 279 -2.12 -22.54 0.12
C TYR A 279 -3.54 -22.67 -0.43
N ASP A 280 -4.52 -22.76 0.47
CA ASP A 280 -5.94 -22.75 0.09
C ASP A 280 -6.47 -21.31 -0.08
N CYS A 281 -5.84 -20.34 0.62
CA CYS A 281 -6.21 -18.93 0.60
C CYS A 281 -4.96 -18.03 0.58
N VAL A 282 -4.93 -17.11 -0.38
CA VAL A 282 -3.92 -16.05 -0.50
C VAL A 282 -4.59 -14.71 -0.21
N VAL A 283 -3.94 -13.88 0.60
CA VAL A 283 -4.47 -12.62 1.11
C VAL A 283 -3.63 -11.42 0.65
N PHE A 284 -4.32 -10.38 0.19
CA PHE A 284 -3.75 -9.09 -0.19
C PHE A 284 -4.42 -7.98 0.63
N VAL A 285 -3.66 -7.04 1.17
CA VAL A 285 -4.19 -6.10 2.17
C VAL A 285 -3.70 -4.67 1.99
N GLY A 286 -4.55 -3.71 2.36
CA GLY A 286 -4.17 -2.31 2.45
C GLY A 286 -3.94 -1.64 1.09
N HIS A 287 -2.87 -0.86 0.98
CA HIS A 287 -2.53 -0.19 -0.26
C HIS A 287 -1.59 -1.08 -1.12
N ASP A 288 -2.19 -1.81 -2.07
CA ASP A 288 -1.51 -2.81 -2.89
C ASP A 288 -1.68 -2.51 -4.38
N GLU A 289 -0.98 -1.45 -4.81
CA GLU A 289 -1.19 -0.68 -6.04
C GLU A 289 -0.25 -1.07 -7.20
N TYR A 290 0.99 -1.44 -6.91
CA TYR A 290 2.04 -1.62 -7.92
C TYR A 290 2.35 -3.09 -8.18
N TRP A 291 2.09 -3.55 -9.39
CA TRP A 291 2.17 -4.97 -9.74
C TRP A 291 2.86 -5.19 -11.08
N THR A 292 3.67 -6.24 -11.19
CA THR A 292 4.13 -6.72 -12.49
C THR A 292 3.08 -7.63 -13.15
N TRP A 293 3.20 -7.78 -14.47
CA TRP A 293 2.38 -8.73 -15.21
C TRP A 293 2.55 -10.17 -14.70
N GLU A 294 3.78 -10.58 -14.40
CA GLU A 294 4.12 -11.92 -13.90
C GLU A 294 3.45 -12.21 -12.55
N MET A 295 3.41 -11.22 -11.65
CA MET A 295 2.72 -11.36 -10.37
C MET A 295 1.22 -11.60 -10.58
N ARG A 296 0.61 -10.94 -11.57
CA ARG A 296 -0.80 -11.17 -11.93
C ARG A 296 -1.01 -12.54 -12.55
N ASP A 297 -0.11 -12.98 -13.43
CA ASP A 297 -0.16 -14.34 -14.00
C ASP A 297 -0.14 -15.42 -12.91
N ALA A 298 0.70 -15.23 -11.88
CA ALA A 298 0.77 -16.14 -10.75
C ALA A 298 -0.57 -16.26 -10.02
N VAL A 299 -1.19 -15.13 -9.68
CA VAL A 299 -2.48 -15.10 -8.94
C VAL A 299 -3.63 -15.60 -9.80
N ASP A 300 -3.72 -15.13 -11.04
CA ASP A 300 -4.75 -15.54 -12.00
C ASP A 300 -4.74 -17.06 -12.17
N ALA A 301 -3.55 -17.64 -12.42
CA ALA A 301 -3.41 -19.07 -12.62
C ALA A 301 -3.67 -19.88 -11.34
N TYR A 302 -3.28 -19.35 -10.17
CA TYR A 302 -3.57 -19.95 -8.86
C TYR A 302 -5.08 -20.06 -8.62
N VAL A 303 -5.83 -18.96 -8.84
CA VAL A 303 -7.28 -18.95 -8.66
C VAL A 303 -7.97 -19.86 -9.68
N GLU A 304 -7.57 -19.81 -10.95
CA GLU A 304 -8.13 -20.67 -11.99
C GLU A 304 -8.03 -22.17 -11.67
N ARG A 305 -6.97 -22.58 -10.96
CA ARG A 305 -6.75 -23.97 -10.53
C ARG A 305 -7.50 -24.37 -9.27
N GLY A 306 -8.17 -23.46 -8.58
CA GLY A 306 -8.95 -23.75 -7.37
C GLY A 306 -8.50 -23.01 -6.12
N GLY A 307 -7.49 -22.14 -6.23
CA GLY A 307 -7.07 -21.29 -5.13
C GLY A 307 -8.09 -20.20 -4.83
N HIS A 308 -8.16 -19.76 -3.58
CA HIS A 308 -9.00 -18.61 -3.20
C HIS A 308 -8.17 -17.36 -2.94
N ALA A 309 -8.64 -16.21 -3.40
CA ALA A 309 -8.02 -14.91 -3.16
C ALA A 309 -8.93 -14.03 -2.29
N ALA A 310 -8.44 -13.64 -1.11
CA ALA A 310 -9.09 -12.67 -0.23
C ALA A 310 -8.34 -11.34 -0.31
N ARG A 311 -8.92 -10.37 -1.02
CA ARG A 311 -8.36 -9.03 -1.19
C ARG A 311 -9.08 -8.05 -0.27
N PHE A 312 -8.37 -7.54 0.72
CA PHE A 312 -8.79 -6.48 1.63
C PHE A 312 -7.93 -5.23 1.40
N ALA A 313 -7.87 -4.83 0.13
CA ALA A 313 -6.96 -3.82 -0.39
C ALA A 313 -7.68 -2.95 -1.43
N GLY A 314 -7.12 -1.77 -1.74
CA GLY A 314 -7.63 -0.88 -2.77
C GLY A 314 -6.52 -0.33 -3.65
N ASN A 315 -6.93 0.49 -4.62
CA ASN A 315 -6.10 1.17 -5.61
C ASN A 315 -5.26 0.23 -6.47
N PHE A 316 -5.84 -0.81 -7.06
CA PHE A 316 -5.10 -1.72 -7.94
C PHE A 316 -4.79 -1.10 -9.33
N MET A 317 -3.86 -0.15 -9.39
CA MET A 317 -3.73 0.78 -10.52
C MET A 317 -2.55 0.50 -11.46
N TRP A 318 -1.33 0.34 -10.96
CA TRP A 318 -0.13 0.47 -11.80
C TRP A 318 0.48 -0.86 -12.23
N GLN A 319 0.67 -1.02 -13.54
CA GLN A 319 1.59 -1.99 -14.09
C GLN A 319 3.04 -1.51 -13.89
N THR A 320 3.88 -2.38 -13.35
CA THR A 320 5.33 -2.20 -13.18
C THR A 320 6.10 -3.27 -13.93
N ARG A 321 7.41 -3.04 -14.08
CA ARG A 321 8.38 -4.07 -14.46
C ARG A 321 9.46 -4.16 -13.40
N LEU A 322 10.01 -5.34 -13.23
CA LEU A 322 11.21 -5.58 -12.44
C LEU A 322 12.39 -5.82 -13.37
N GLU A 323 13.47 -5.07 -13.14
CA GLU A 323 14.74 -5.17 -13.86
C GLU A 323 15.88 -5.45 -12.89
N ASP A 324 17.05 -5.77 -13.43
CA ASP A 324 18.27 -6.06 -12.65
C ASP A 324 18.01 -7.11 -11.56
N GLU A 325 17.46 -8.26 -11.95
CA GLU A 325 17.12 -9.36 -11.05
C GLU A 325 16.16 -8.94 -9.91
N GLY A 326 15.31 -7.95 -10.16
CA GLY A 326 14.35 -7.44 -9.19
C GLY A 326 14.88 -6.32 -8.30
N ARG A 327 16.13 -5.88 -8.49
CA ARG A 327 16.72 -4.77 -7.73
C ARG A 327 16.23 -3.40 -8.19
N ARG A 328 15.61 -3.29 -9.36
CA ARG A 328 15.04 -2.06 -9.91
C ARG A 328 13.56 -2.26 -10.28
N GLN A 329 12.71 -1.38 -9.78
CA GLN A 329 11.31 -1.29 -10.21
C GLN A 329 11.13 -0.14 -11.20
N VAL A 330 10.47 -0.41 -12.32
CA VAL A 330 10.21 0.56 -13.39
C VAL A 330 8.71 0.86 -13.46
N CYS A 331 8.38 2.15 -13.45
CA CYS A 331 7.03 2.66 -13.63
C CYS A 331 7.03 4.08 -14.22
N TYR A 332 6.68 4.20 -15.51
CA TYR A 332 6.64 5.50 -16.20
C TYR A 332 5.37 6.29 -15.91
N LYS A 333 4.26 5.62 -15.53
CA LYS A 333 2.99 6.25 -15.10
C LYS A 333 2.46 7.28 -16.10
N TYR A 334 2.20 8.51 -15.64
CA TYR A 334 1.76 9.66 -16.42
C TYR A 334 2.62 9.94 -17.67
N ARG A 335 3.88 9.49 -17.69
CA ARG A 335 4.84 9.68 -18.79
C ARG A 335 4.94 8.49 -19.73
N ALA A 336 4.22 7.39 -19.47
CA ALA A 336 4.43 6.10 -20.15
C ALA A 336 4.26 6.18 -21.67
N ARG A 337 3.14 6.73 -22.16
CA ARG A 337 2.90 6.87 -23.61
C ARG A 337 3.99 7.65 -24.33
N ALA A 338 4.52 8.67 -23.67
CA ALA A 338 5.57 9.49 -24.23
C ALA A 338 6.93 8.81 -24.16
N GLU A 339 7.28 8.15 -23.05
CA GLU A 339 8.68 7.84 -22.71
C GLU A 339 9.00 6.36 -22.48
N ASP A 340 8.02 5.52 -22.17
CA ASP A 340 8.27 4.10 -21.91
C ASP A 340 8.68 3.41 -23.24
N PRO A 341 9.83 2.72 -23.28
CA PRO A 341 10.27 1.98 -24.47
C PRO A 341 9.24 0.99 -25.00
N ALA A 342 8.34 0.47 -24.16
CA ALA A 342 7.23 -0.38 -24.58
C ALA A 342 6.31 0.27 -25.65
N TYR A 343 6.13 1.59 -25.62
CA TYR A 343 5.38 2.32 -26.65
C TYR A 343 6.21 2.64 -27.90
N ARG A 344 7.54 2.53 -27.83
CA ARG A 344 8.48 2.93 -28.90
C ARG A 344 9.11 1.69 -29.57
N GLY A 345 8.25 0.85 -30.15
CA GLY A 345 8.66 -0.36 -30.87
C GLY A 345 8.81 -1.61 -30.00
N GLY A 346 8.41 -1.55 -28.72
CA GLY A 346 8.28 -2.70 -27.83
C GLY A 346 6.88 -3.30 -27.82
N ASP A 347 6.63 -4.20 -26.86
CA ASP A 347 5.31 -4.75 -26.57
C ASP A 347 4.53 -3.80 -25.65
N VAL A 348 3.55 -3.10 -26.22
CA VAL A 348 2.73 -2.10 -25.49
C VAL A 348 1.94 -2.71 -24.33
N THR A 349 1.64 -4.01 -24.36
CA THR A 349 0.93 -4.68 -23.26
C THR A 349 1.76 -4.68 -21.97
N ARG A 350 3.09 -4.58 -22.11
CA ARG A 350 4.06 -4.51 -21.02
C ARG A 350 4.40 -3.08 -20.61
N ALA A 351 3.73 -2.08 -21.15
CA ALA A 351 3.94 -0.69 -20.76
C ALA A 351 3.58 -0.47 -19.29
N THR A 352 4.37 0.35 -18.62
CA THR A 352 4.22 0.63 -17.18
C THR A 352 3.28 1.80 -16.94
N ASN A 353 2.02 1.57 -17.25
CA ASN A 353 0.91 2.51 -17.14
C ASN A 353 -0.24 1.89 -16.30
N SER A 354 -1.36 2.59 -16.15
CA SER A 354 -2.56 2.09 -15.49
C SER A 354 -3.03 0.79 -16.16
N TRP A 355 -3.41 -0.23 -15.37
CA TRP A 355 -3.94 -1.50 -15.87
C TRP A 355 -5.16 -1.32 -16.77
N GLU A 356 -5.93 -0.26 -16.55
CA GLU A 356 -7.12 0.12 -17.32
C GLU A 356 -6.81 0.93 -18.57
N ALA A 357 -5.54 1.22 -18.87
CA ALA A 357 -5.16 1.73 -20.19
C ALA A 357 -5.58 0.72 -21.28
N PRO A 358 -6.40 1.11 -22.28
CA PRO A 358 -6.97 0.17 -23.25
C PRO A 358 -5.92 -0.67 -23.98
N GLU A 359 -4.76 -0.08 -24.28
CA GLU A 359 -3.65 -0.73 -24.96
C GLU A 359 -2.96 -1.85 -24.15
N ILE A 360 -3.12 -1.88 -22.81
CA ILE A 360 -2.60 -2.97 -21.97
C ILE A 360 -3.47 -4.22 -22.12
N GLY A 361 -4.79 -4.04 -22.35
CA GLY A 361 -5.73 -5.14 -22.56
C GLY A 361 -5.95 -6.03 -21.33
N ARG A 362 -5.59 -5.55 -20.12
CA ARG A 362 -5.70 -6.33 -18.88
C ARG A 362 -6.13 -5.45 -17.70
N PRO A 363 -7.41 -4.98 -17.67
CA PRO A 363 -7.90 -4.12 -16.59
C PRO A 363 -7.79 -4.82 -15.22
N GLY A 364 -7.78 -4.04 -14.14
CA GLY A 364 -7.69 -4.58 -12.77
C GLY A 364 -8.82 -5.57 -12.44
N SER A 365 -10.01 -5.27 -12.94
CA SER A 365 -11.23 -6.08 -12.81
C SER A 365 -11.07 -7.51 -13.31
N ALA A 366 -10.22 -7.77 -14.30
CA ALA A 366 -9.98 -9.12 -14.78
C ALA A 366 -9.38 -10.04 -13.69
N THR A 367 -8.58 -9.49 -12.78
CA THR A 367 -7.92 -10.24 -11.69
C THR A 367 -8.72 -10.18 -10.39
N PHE A 368 -9.10 -8.98 -9.95
CA PHE A 368 -9.72 -8.76 -8.64
C PHE A 368 -11.16 -8.23 -8.70
N GLY A 369 -11.78 -8.20 -9.87
CA GLY A 369 -13.18 -7.83 -10.04
C GLY A 369 -13.49 -6.33 -10.00
N LEU A 370 -12.55 -5.47 -9.58
CA LEU A 370 -12.71 -4.02 -9.50
C LEU A 370 -11.57 -3.29 -10.22
N ASN A 371 -11.83 -2.04 -10.62
CA ASN A 371 -10.87 -1.15 -11.28
C ASN A 371 -10.55 0.06 -10.40
N ALA A 372 -9.29 0.47 -10.37
CA ALA A 372 -8.84 1.65 -9.62
C ALA A 372 -9.39 2.94 -10.24
N THR A 373 -9.40 3.04 -11.57
CA THR A 373 -9.93 4.22 -12.30
C THR A 373 -11.43 4.47 -12.09
N ARG A 374 -12.17 3.48 -11.57
CA ARG A 374 -13.59 3.59 -11.20
C ARG A 374 -13.82 3.84 -9.72
N GLY A 375 -12.81 3.59 -8.89
CA GLY A 375 -12.73 4.10 -7.53
C GLY A 375 -11.70 5.23 -7.45
N VAL A 376 -11.12 5.46 -6.27
CA VAL A 376 -10.08 6.44 -5.86
C VAL A 376 -10.51 7.11 -4.55
N TYR A 377 -10.50 8.43 -4.39
CA TYR A 377 -10.46 9.05 -3.08
C TYR A 377 -11.79 9.07 -2.32
N ALA A 378 -11.71 8.60 -1.07
CA ALA A 378 -12.78 8.73 -0.09
C ALA A 378 -12.22 9.22 1.24
N GLY A 379 -12.70 10.38 1.70
CA GLY A 379 -12.29 10.95 2.98
C GLY A 379 -10.85 11.45 3.00
N TRP A 380 -10.28 11.85 1.85
CA TRP A 380 -8.95 12.46 1.77
C TRP A 380 -9.05 13.89 1.23
N GLY A 381 -8.58 14.87 1.99
CA GLY A 381 -8.75 16.28 1.64
C GLY A 381 -10.23 16.62 1.42
N GLY A 382 -10.55 17.22 0.28
CA GLY A 382 -11.88 17.57 -0.20
C GLY A 382 -12.54 16.48 -1.05
N CYS A 383 -11.93 15.31 -1.22
CA CYS A 383 -12.57 14.15 -1.87
C CYS A 383 -13.46 13.38 -0.89
N ALA A 384 -14.78 13.52 -1.05
CA ALA A 384 -15.80 12.96 -0.14
C ALA A 384 -15.51 13.18 1.38
N PRO A 385 -15.17 14.40 1.86
CA PRO A 385 -14.78 14.72 3.24
C PRO A 385 -15.84 14.42 4.31
N ARG A 386 -17.11 14.32 3.89
CA ARG A 386 -18.27 13.97 4.74
C ARG A 386 -18.91 12.66 4.30
N GLY A 387 -18.16 11.84 3.55
CA GLY A 387 -18.63 10.56 3.05
C GLY A 387 -18.98 9.58 4.18
N VAL A 388 -19.54 8.45 3.79
CA VAL A 388 -20.15 7.46 4.69
C VAL A 388 -19.14 6.71 5.58
N ARG A 389 -17.84 6.73 5.27
CA ARG A 389 -16.72 6.11 6.03
C ARG A 389 -16.77 4.60 6.25
N GLY A 390 -17.91 3.96 6.00
CA GLY A 390 -18.08 2.52 5.92
C GLY A 390 -18.72 2.14 4.58
N PHE A 391 -18.76 0.85 4.29
CA PHE A 391 -19.37 0.31 3.07
C PHE A 391 -20.90 0.22 3.22
N PRO A 392 -21.70 0.95 2.41
CA PRO A 392 -23.15 0.77 2.36
C PRO A 392 -23.52 -0.59 1.77
N VAL A 393 -24.19 -1.43 2.56
CA VAL A 393 -24.47 -2.83 2.22
C VAL A 393 -25.77 -2.99 1.45
N TYR A 394 -25.72 -3.73 0.33
CA TYR A 394 -26.86 -4.00 -0.54
C TYR A 394 -27.32 -5.47 -0.50
N ARG A 395 -26.44 -6.40 -0.09
CA ARG A 395 -26.75 -7.84 -0.04
C ARG A 395 -26.40 -8.44 1.33
N PRO A 396 -27.08 -8.03 2.42
CA PRO A 396 -26.77 -8.49 3.79
C PRO A 396 -26.92 -10.01 3.97
N GLU A 397 -27.69 -10.68 3.10
CA GLU A 397 -27.90 -12.12 3.09
C GLU A 397 -26.69 -12.92 2.58
N HIS A 398 -25.71 -12.25 1.97
CA HIS A 398 -24.50 -12.91 1.47
C HIS A 398 -23.71 -13.54 2.62
N TRP A 399 -23.12 -14.72 2.40
CA TRP A 399 -22.43 -15.51 3.42
C TRP A 399 -21.31 -14.72 4.12
N ALA A 400 -20.67 -13.79 3.40
CA ALA A 400 -19.60 -12.94 3.96
C ALA A 400 -20.09 -12.11 5.16
N PHE A 401 -21.37 -11.75 5.21
CA PHE A 401 -21.96 -10.96 6.28
C PHE A 401 -22.66 -11.79 7.37
N ALA A 402 -22.60 -13.13 7.27
CA ALA A 402 -23.24 -14.00 8.26
C ALA A 402 -22.77 -13.69 9.69
N GLY A 403 -23.71 -13.60 10.63
CA GLY A 403 -23.42 -13.33 12.03
C GLY A 403 -22.92 -11.92 12.36
N THR A 404 -22.96 -10.97 11.40
CA THR A 404 -22.68 -9.56 11.68
C THR A 404 -23.89 -8.83 12.26
N GLY A 405 -25.11 -9.28 11.93
CA GLY A 405 -26.36 -8.58 12.25
C GLY A 405 -26.63 -7.36 11.35
N ILE A 406 -25.89 -7.23 10.23
CA ILE A 406 -26.03 -6.11 9.28
C ILE A 406 -27.32 -6.24 8.46
N TYR A 407 -27.97 -5.11 8.20
CA TYR A 407 -29.16 -5.01 7.36
C TYR A 407 -28.87 -4.32 6.03
N TYR A 408 -29.83 -4.41 5.11
CA TYR A 408 -29.79 -3.65 3.86
C TYR A 408 -29.76 -2.15 4.17
N GLY A 409 -28.80 -1.43 3.58
CA GLY A 409 -28.59 0.00 3.77
C GLY A 409 -27.70 0.37 4.97
N ASP A 410 -27.31 -0.59 5.81
CA ASP A 410 -26.36 -0.33 6.90
C ASP A 410 -24.96 -0.04 6.38
N LEU A 411 -24.15 0.64 7.21
CA LEU A 411 -22.76 0.95 6.92
C LEU A 411 -21.82 0.00 7.67
N LEU A 412 -21.15 -0.89 6.93
CA LEU A 412 -20.13 -1.76 7.49
C LEU A 412 -18.84 -0.96 7.76
N GLY A 413 -18.42 -0.92 9.03
CA GLY A 413 -17.14 -0.35 9.46
C GLY A 413 -17.06 1.19 9.43
N ALA A 414 -18.19 1.89 9.53
CA ALA A 414 -18.21 3.35 9.50
C ALA A 414 -17.49 4.00 10.71
N ASP A 415 -17.67 3.46 11.92
CA ASP A 415 -17.00 3.97 13.13
C ASP A 415 -15.48 3.70 13.08
N SER A 416 -15.07 2.67 12.35
CA SER A 416 -13.67 2.31 12.13
C SER A 416 -13.13 2.77 10.77
N HIS A 417 -13.86 3.63 10.06
CA HIS A 417 -13.44 4.32 8.83
C HIS A 417 -12.82 3.39 7.76
N VAL A 418 -13.39 2.19 7.57
CA VAL A 418 -12.83 1.19 6.64
C VAL A 418 -13.02 1.51 5.16
N TYR A 419 -13.91 2.45 4.85
CA TYR A 419 -14.12 2.98 3.52
C TYR A 419 -13.39 4.31 3.43
N GLY A 420 -12.15 4.29 2.94
CA GLY A 420 -11.35 5.50 2.93
C GLY A 420 -9.99 5.39 2.25
N TYR A 421 -9.36 6.56 2.16
CA TYR A 421 -8.16 6.85 1.38
C TYR A 421 -8.41 6.60 -0.09
N GLU A 422 -8.18 5.39 -0.57
CA GLU A 422 -8.47 4.97 -1.94
C GLU A 422 -9.33 3.70 -1.92
N VAL A 423 -10.28 3.64 -2.83
CA VAL A 423 -11.20 2.51 -3.02
C VAL A 423 -11.19 2.05 -4.47
N ASP A 424 -11.60 0.82 -4.75
CA ASP A 424 -11.75 0.29 -6.11
C ASP A 424 -13.24 0.08 -6.44
N GLY A 425 -13.61 0.31 -7.70
CA GLY A 425 -15.00 0.31 -8.13
C GLY A 425 -15.24 -0.26 -9.53
N LEU A 426 -16.47 -0.12 -9.99
CA LEU A 426 -16.89 -0.49 -11.35
C LEU A 426 -17.90 0.52 -11.89
N ASP A 427 -18.12 0.50 -13.19
CA ASP A 427 -19.35 1.05 -13.75
C ASP A 427 -20.53 0.12 -13.43
N PHE A 428 -21.65 0.68 -12.98
CA PHE A 428 -22.78 -0.12 -12.48
C PHE A 428 -24.13 0.59 -12.66
N GLU A 429 -25.19 -0.20 -12.67
CA GLU A 429 -26.58 0.26 -12.64
C GLU A 429 -27.32 -0.29 -11.42
N ILE A 430 -28.31 0.46 -10.92
CA ILE A 430 -29.21 -0.04 -9.87
C ILE A 430 -30.46 -0.62 -10.55
N ARG A 431 -30.73 -1.90 -10.30
CA ARG A 431 -31.97 -2.57 -10.73
C ARG A 431 -32.71 -3.12 -9.52
N GLY A 432 -33.95 -2.69 -9.32
CA GLY A 432 -34.76 -3.14 -8.19
C GLY A 432 -34.12 -2.89 -6.81
N GLY A 433 -33.31 -1.83 -6.68
CA GLY A 433 -32.61 -1.49 -5.44
C GLY A 433 -31.26 -2.18 -5.24
N LEU A 434 -30.80 -3.01 -6.17
CA LEU A 434 -29.52 -3.71 -6.08
C LEU A 434 -28.53 -3.25 -7.16
N PRO A 435 -27.23 -3.14 -6.86
CA PRO A 435 -26.20 -2.81 -7.83
C PRO A 435 -25.83 -4.01 -8.69
N TYR A 436 -25.64 -3.74 -9.98
CA TYR A 436 -25.16 -4.68 -10.98
C TYR A 436 -24.11 -4.03 -11.86
N PRO A 437 -22.99 -4.69 -12.15
CA PRO A 437 -22.03 -4.17 -13.13
C PRO A 437 -22.69 -3.95 -14.49
N THR A 438 -22.31 -2.88 -15.19
CA THR A 438 -22.73 -2.70 -16.59
C THR A 438 -21.98 -3.66 -17.50
N GLU A 439 -22.47 -3.86 -18.72
CA GLU A 439 -21.79 -4.68 -19.74
C GLU A 439 -20.38 -4.16 -20.09
N GLN A 440 -20.14 -2.86 -19.90
CA GLN A 440 -18.87 -2.19 -20.22
C GLN A 440 -17.92 -2.12 -19.01
N SER A 441 -18.32 -2.64 -17.86
CA SER A 441 -17.55 -2.53 -16.61
C SER A 441 -16.25 -3.34 -16.60
N GLY A 442 -16.15 -4.38 -17.43
CA GLY A 442 -15.07 -5.35 -17.38
C GLY A 442 -15.17 -6.36 -16.23
N ALA A 443 -16.32 -6.40 -15.53
CA ALA A 443 -16.55 -7.33 -14.44
C ALA A 443 -16.48 -8.81 -14.91
N PRO A 444 -15.83 -9.70 -14.15
CA PRO A 444 -15.86 -11.13 -14.42
C PRO A 444 -17.27 -11.73 -14.34
N ASP A 445 -17.48 -12.84 -15.07
CA ASP A 445 -18.74 -13.59 -15.05
C ASP A 445 -19.11 -14.03 -13.63
N GLY A 446 -20.38 -13.86 -13.27
CA GLY A 446 -20.90 -14.27 -11.97
C GLY A 446 -20.58 -13.30 -10.82
N LEU A 447 -19.98 -12.14 -11.09
CA LEU A 447 -19.67 -11.16 -10.05
C LEU A 447 -20.92 -10.61 -9.35
N GLN A 448 -20.89 -10.65 -8.03
CA GLN A 448 -21.88 -10.06 -7.15
C GLN A 448 -21.32 -8.80 -6.49
N VAL A 449 -22.03 -7.68 -6.65
CA VAL A 449 -21.76 -6.44 -5.91
C VAL A 449 -22.52 -6.50 -4.59
N LEU A 450 -21.79 -6.48 -3.48
CA LEU A 450 -22.30 -6.66 -2.13
C LEU A 450 -22.50 -5.34 -1.39
N ALA A 451 -21.63 -4.36 -1.66
CA ALA A 451 -21.67 -3.03 -1.06
C ALA A 451 -21.13 -1.98 -2.05
N VAL A 452 -21.63 -0.74 -1.98
CA VAL A 452 -21.21 0.37 -2.85
C VAL A 452 -21.21 1.69 -2.09
N GLY A 453 -20.07 2.37 -2.02
CA GLY A 453 -19.93 3.74 -1.53
C GLY A 453 -19.52 4.70 -2.65
N MET A 454 -19.65 6.01 -2.41
CA MET A 454 -19.20 7.05 -3.34
C MET A 454 -17.73 7.41 -3.13
N ALA A 455 -17.02 7.72 -4.22
CA ALA A 455 -15.65 8.22 -4.22
C ALA A 455 -15.50 9.35 -5.25
N SER A 456 -14.36 10.05 -5.25
CA SER A 456 -14.11 11.17 -6.17
C SER A 456 -12.70 11.12 -6.73
N GLN A 457 -12.55 11.27 -8.04
CA GLN A 457 -11.26 11.45 -8.75
C GLN A 457 -10.75 12.90 -8.68
N VAL A 458 -11.59 13.82 -8.22
CA VAL A 458 -11.26 15.24 -8.15
C VAL A 458 -11.59 15.82 -6.78
N GLU A 459 -10.76 16.75 -6.34
CA GLU A 459 -11.05 17.62 -5.21
C GLU A 459 -11.63 18.91 -5.78
N GLU A 460 -12.96 19.03 -5.78
CA GLU A 460 -13.63 20.21 -6.33
C GLU A 460 -14.72 20.73 -5.38
N SER A 461 -14.89 22.06 -5.31
CA SER A 461 -15.97 22.72 -4.59
C SER A 461 -16.22 24.10 -5.17
N ALA A 462 -17.49 24.49 -5.30
CA ALA A 462 -17.87 25.85 -5.71
C ALA A 462 -17.57 26.90 -4.62
N ASP A 463 -17.40 26.47 -3.37
CA ASP A 463 -17.20 27.34 -2.21
C ASP A 463 -15.72 27.45 -1.78
N ILE A 464 -14.83 26.60 -2.29
CA ILE A 464 -13.42 26.56 -1.90
C ILE A 464 -12.56 26.94 -3.11
N PRO A 465 -11.71 27.98 -3.02
CA PRO A 465 -10.81 28.35 -4.11
C PRO A 465 -9.86 27.22 -4.51
N ILE A 466 -9.43 27.18 -5.78
CA ILE A 466 -8.56 26.10 -6.29
C ILE A 466 -7.16 26.14 -5.68
N GLU A 467 -6.67 27.33 -5.29
CA GLU A 467 -5.39 27.51 -4.62
C GLU A 467 -5.33 26.85 -3.23
N ASP A 468 -6.50 26.67 -2.61
CA ASP A 468 -6.70 26.02 -1.32
C ASP A 468 -6.91 24.49 -1.45
N GLN A 469 -6.97 23.97 -2.68
CA GLN A 469 -7.09 22.55 -3.00
C GLN A 469 -5.71 21.99 -3.40
N PHE A 470 -5.35 20.82 -2.89
CA PHE A 470 -4.08 20.15 -3.20
C PHE A 470 -4.21 19.12 -4.32
N LEU A 471 -5.29 18.32 -4.37
CA LEU A 471 -5.45 17.26 -5.38
C LEU A 471 -6.01 17.78 -6.71
N THR A 472 -6.82 18.84 -6.65
CA THR A 472 -7.46 19.49 -7.79
C THR A 472 -8.11 18.47 -8.76
N ASP A 473 -7.80 18.53 -10.06
CA ASP A 473 -8.34 17.63 -11.09
C ASP A 473 -7.28 16.76 -11.80
N GLU A 474 -6.01 16.79 -11.36
CA GLU A 474 -4.88 16.16 -12.08
C GLU A 474 -5.09 14.65 -12.31
N ASP A 475 -5.45 13.89 -11.27
CA ASP A 475 -5.70 12.44 -11.39
C ASP A 475 -6.96 12.12 -12.23
N GLY A 476 -7.99 12.99 -12.15
CA GLY A 476 -9.16 12.91 -13.00
C GLY A 476 -8.82 13.14 -14.48
N ARG A 477 -7.94 14.09 -14.78
CA ARG A 477 -7.45 14.38 -16.14
C ARG A 477 -6.63 13.23 -16.69
N PHE A 478 -5.75 12.66 -15.87
CA PHE A 478 -5.01 11.46 -16.25
C PHE A 478 -5.94 10.29 -16.57
N THR A 479 -6.97 10.07 -15.74
CA THR A 479 -7.95 9.01 -15.96
C THR A 479 -8.76 9.25 -17.25
N ALA A 480 -9.15 10.49 -17.51
CA ALA A 480 -9.83 10.88 -18.73
C ALA A 480 -8.97 10.61 -19.98
N GLU A 481 -7.70 11.01 -19.96
CA GLU A 481 -6.77 10.76 -21.05
C GLU A 481 -6.49 9.25 -21.23
N THR A 482 -6.37 8.52 -20.13
CA THR A 482 -6.11 7.08 -20.14
C THR A 482 -7.24 6.34 -20.84
N LEU A 483 -8.49 6.62 -20.44
CA LEU A 483 -9.67 5.88 -20.91
C LEU A 483 -10.25 6.39 -22.23
N PHE A 484 -10.10 7.68 -22.53
CA PHE A 484 -10.76 8.33 -23.68
C PHE A 484 -9.78 9.02 -24.65
N GLY A 485 -8.48 8.99 -24.38
CA GLY A 485 -7.44 9.50 -25.27
C GLY A 485 -7.16 11.01 -25.18
N GLU A 486 -7.97 11.77 -24.43
CA GLU A 486 -7.76 13.19 -24.20
C GLU A 486 -8.25 13.63 -22.80
N ALA A 487 -7.55 14.58 -22.19
CA ALA A 487 -7.87 15.17 -20.90
C ALA A 487 -8.90 16.34 -20.98
N SER A 488 -9.89 16.26 -21.87
CA SER A 488 -10.89 17.32 -22.08
C SER A 488 -11.89 17.43 -20.91
N ASP A 489 -12.53 18.60 -20.72
CA ASP A 489 -13.54 18.79 -19.66
C ASP A 489 -14.71 17.81 -19.80
N ALA A 490 -15.09 17.51 -21.05
CA ALA A 490 -16.13 16.54 -21.36
C ALA A 490 -15.76 15.11 -20.92
N ASN A 491 -14.48 14.73 -21.02
CA ASN A 491 -14.02 13.43 -20.54
C ASN A 491 -13.76 13.43 -19.03
N LEU A 492 -13.30 14.54 -18.45
CA LEU A 492 -13.20 14.69 -17.00
C LEU A 492 -14.56 14.48 -16.33
N ASP A 493 -15.64 15.06 -16.87
CA ASP A 493 -16.99 14.89 -16.29
C ASP A 493 -17.45 13.41 -16.26
N LYS A 494 -16.97 12.58 -17.20
CA LYS A 494 -17.28 11.15 -17.24
C LYS A 494 -16.57 10.33 -16.16
N VAL A 495 -15.43 10.81 -15.66
CA VAL A 495 -14.58 10.04 -14.73
C VAL A 495 -14.53 10.62 -13.33
N LYS A 496 -14.88 11.90 -13.16
CA LYS A 496 -14.68 12.59 -11.88
C LYS A 496 -15.46 12.00 -10.70
N ARG A 497 -16.51 11.22 -10.97
CA ARG A 497 -17.39 10.58 -9.98
C ARG A 497 -17.09 9.08 -9.94
N GLY A 498 -16.50 8.64 -8.83
CA GLY A 498 -16.11 7.25 -8.61
C GLY A 498 -16.97 6.54 -7.56
N ASN A 499 -16.64 5.28 -7.32
CA ASN A 499 -17.27 4.46 -6.29
C ASN A 499 -16.29 3.43 -5.72
N GLY A 500 -16.59 2.93 -4.52
CA GLY A 500 -15.85 1.85 -3.88
C GLY A 500 -16.78 0.68 -3.59
N MET A 501 -16.33 -0.55 -3.80
CA MET A 501 -17.20 -1.72 -3.70
C MET A 501 -16.64 -2.85 -2.83
N ILE A 502 -17.56 -3.67 -2.31
CA ILE A 502 -17.24 -5.05 -1.92
C ILE A 502 -17.86 -5.97 -2.97
N VAL A 503 -17.06 -6.89 -3.53
CA VAL A 503 -17.50 -7.86 -4.53
C VAL A 503 -17.06 -9.28 -4.22
N ASN A 504 -17.79 -10.25 -4.74
CA ASN A 504 -17.42 -11.67 -4.72
C ASN A 504 -17.75 -12.32 -6.07
N PHE A 505 -16.87 -13.17 -6.57
CA PHE A 505 -17.08 -13.87 -7.84
C PHE A 505 -16.28 -15.18 -7.93
N PRO A 506 -16.80 -16.20 -8.62
CA PRO A 506 -16.03 -17.38 -8.97
C PRO A 506 -15.06 -17.06 -10.11
N ARG A 507 -13.91 -17.74 -10.14
CA ARG A 507 -13.01 -17.69 -11.29
C ARG A 507 -12.32 -19.03 -11.50
N GLY A 508 -12.53 -19.63 -12.67
CA GLY A 508 -12.09 -21.00 -12.94
C GLY A 508 -12.66 -21.94 -11.89
N LYS A 509 -11.79 -22.61 -11.12
CA LYS A 509 -12.20 -23.48 -10.01
C LYS A 509 -12.16 -22.79 -8.63
N GLY A 510 -11.67 -21.56 -8.57
CA GLY A 510 -11.47 -20.78 -7.34
C GLY A 510 -12.52 -19.69 -7.16
N GLU A 511 -12.30 -18.86 -6.15
CA GLU A 511 -13.21 -17.76 -5.76
C GLU A 511 -12.39 -16.55 -5.31
N VAL A 512 -12.87 -15.36 -5.65
CA VAL A 512 -12.25 -14.08 -5.26
C VAL A 512 -13.24 -13.29 -4.42
N PHE A 513 -12.80 -12.82 -3.25
CA PHE A 513 -13.52 -11.84 -2.45
C PHE A 513 -12.68 -10.57 -2.40
N HIS A 514 -13.26 -9.42 -2.74
CA HIS A 514 -12.55 -8.15 -2.78
C HIS A 514 -13.35 -7.08 -2.04
N ALA A 515 -12.85 -6.65 -0.88
CA ALA A 515 -13.26 -5.42 -0.22
C ALA A 515 -12.32 -4.30 -0.69
N GLY A 516 -12.73 -3.57 -1.73
CA GLY A 516 -11.92 -2.62 -2.47
C GLY A 516 -11.66 -1.32 -1.71
N SER A 517 -10.87 -1.38 -0.64
CA SER A 517 -10.39 -0.19 0.08
C SER A 517 -9.03 -0.42 0.72
N CYS A 518 -8.17 0.60 0.66
CA CYS A 518 -6.91 0.62 1.39
C CYS A 518 -7.11 0.52 2.91
N GLU A 519 -8.28 0.91 3.42
CA GLU A 519 -8.51 1.12 4.85
C GLU A 519 -9.28 0.00 5.53
N TRP A 520 -9.52 -1.14 4.87
CA TRP A 520 -10.09 -2.32 5.53
C TRP A 520 -9.29 -2.70 6.80
N VAL A 521 -7.96 -2.59 6.72
CA VAL A 521 -7.05 -2.84 7.84
C VAL A 521 -7.27 -1.91 9.04
N ALA A 522 -7.86 -0.74 8.84
CA ALA A 522 -8.18 0.19 9.92
C ALA A 522 -9.27 -0.39 10.84
N GLY A 523 -10.20 -1.18 10.29
CA GLY A 523 -11.18 -1.94 11.06
C GLY A 523 -10.52 -3.02 11.92
N LEU A 524 -9.51 -3.71 11.39
CA LEU A 524 -8.74 -4.71 12.14
C LEU A 524 -7.85 -4.08 13.23
N LEU A 525 -7.28 -2.91 12.94
CA LEU A 525 -6.52 -2.11 13.90
C LEU A 525 -7.41 -1.63 15.06
N ARG A 526 -8.62 -1.14 14.74
CA ARG A 526 -9.59 -0.62 15.71
C ARG A 526 -10.49 -1.69 16.31
N GLN A 527 -10.27 -2.96 15.96
CA GLN A 527 -11.04 -4.12 16.46
C GLN A 527 -12.55 -3.99 16.23
N ASP A 528 -12.93 -3.50 15.04
CA ASP A 528 -14.34 -3.41 14.65
C ASP A 528 -14.95 -4.80 14.50
N ALA A 529 -15.95 -5.08 15.34
CA ALA A 529 -16.53 -6.41 15.45
C ALA A 529 -17.17 -6.92 14.14
N MET A 530 -17.81 -6.04 13.36
CA MET A 530 -18.42 -6.46 12.09
C MET A 530 -17.35 -6.68 11.03
N VAL A 531 -16.35 -5.80 10.94
CA VAL A 531 -15.25 -5.94 9.97
C VAL A 531 -14.41 -7.19 10.26
N GLU A 532 -14.08 -7.45 11.53
CA GLU A 532 -13.41 -8.69 11.93
C GLU A 532 -14.26 -9.92 11.62
N ARG A 533 -15.59 -9.86 11.85
CA ARG A 533 -16.50 -10.97 11.54
C ARG A 533 -16.52 -11.27 10.05
N VAL A 534 -16.66 -10.26 9.19
CA VAL A 534 -16.63 -10.43 7.72
C VAL A 534 -15.28 -11.02 7.28
N THR A 535 -14.18 -10.50 7.83
CA THR A 535 -12.84 -11.01 7.55
C THR A 535 -12.75 -12.50 7.91
N LYS A 536 -13.19 -12.89 9.12
CA LYS A 536 -13.21 -14.29 9.57
C LYS A 536 -14.08 -15.18 8.67
N ASN A 537 -15.28 -14.74 8.31
CA ASN A 537 -16.18 -15.49 7.43
C ASN A 537 -15.53 -15.83 6.07
N VAL A 538 -14.81 -14.86 5.48
CA VAL A 538 -14.07 -15.06 4.21
C VAL A 538 -12.94 -16.05 4.40
N LEU A 539 -12.10 -15.87 5.42
CA LEU A 539 -10.96 -16.74 5.67
C LEU A 539 -11.41 -18.17 6.04
N ASP A 540 -12.43 -18.32 6.88
CA ASP A 540 -12.94 -19.62 7.30
C ASP A 540 -13.52 -20.39 6.10
N ARG A 541 -14.32 -19.73 5.26
CA ARG A 541 -14.83 -20.32 4.01
C ARG A 541 -13.70 -20.78 3.10
N TYR A 542 -12.71 -19.92 2.84
CA TYR A 542 -11.61 -20.22 1.92
C TYR A 542 -10.61 -21.25 2.45
N LEU A 543 -10.57 -21.45 3.77
CA LEU A 543 -9.84 -22.53 4.41
C LEU A 543 -10.67 -23.81 4.58
N GLY A 544 -11.94 -23.82 4.17
CA GLY A 544 -12.85 -24.96 4.35
C GLY A 544 -13.19 -25.25 5.82
N LYS A 545 -13.11 -24.25 6.70
CA LYS A 545 -13.54 -24.36 8.09
C LYS A 545 -15.07 -24.21 8.15
N SER A 546 -15.72 -25.19 8.76
CA SER A 546 -17.17 -25.24 8.98
C SER A 546 -17.62 -24.43 10.20
#